data_AF-A0A7Y5BS81-F1
#
_entry.id   AF-A0A7Y5BS81-F1
#
_cell.length_a   1.000
_cell.length_b   1.000
_cell.length_c   1.000
_cell.angle_alpha   90.00
_cell.angle_beta   90.00
_cell.angle_gamma   90.00
#
_symmetry.space_group_name_H-M   'P 1'
#
loop_
_entity.id
_entity.type
_entity.pdbx_description
1 polymer ?
#
loop_
_entity_poly.entity_id
_entity_poly.type
_entity_poly.pdbx_seq_one_letter_code
_entity_poly.pdbx_strand_id
1 'polypeptide(L)' 'MAAGRSNQEIAGVLYLTPSTVKWYSHQIYQKLGAKRRTEAVEKARGLGVV' A
#
# COMPACT_ATOMS: atom_id res chain seq x y z
N MET A 1 5.89 -0.30 1.70
CA MET A 1 5.29 -1.62 1.35
C MET A 1 6.29 -2.59 0.67
N ALA A 2 7.59 -2.43 0.94
CA ALA A 2 8.69 -2.98 0.13
C ALA A 2 8.96 -4.49 0.31
N ALA A 3 8.37 -5.16 1.29
CA ALA A 3 8.65 -6.56 1.59
C ALA A 3 7.74 -7.57 0.84
N GLY A 4 6.97 -7.16 -0.17
CA GLY A 4 6.12 -8.07 -0.96
C GLY A 4 4.88 -8.65 -0.24
N ARG A 5 4.66 -8.33 1.04
CA ARG A 5 3.54 -8.83 1.85
C ARG A 5 2.17 -8.58 1.20
N SER A 6 1.30 -9.58 1.26
CA SER A 6 -0.13 -9.50 0.94
C SER A 6 -0.90 -8.64 1.94
N ASN A 7 -2.11 -8.22 1.59
CA ASN A 7 -2.98 -7.48 2.51
C ASN A 7 -3.36 -8.29 3.75
N GLN A 8 -3.42 -9.63 3.66
CA GLN A 8 -3.68 -10.51 4.78
C GLN A 8 -2.50 -10.55 5.76
N GLU A 9 -1.26 -10.64 5.26
CA GLU A 9 -0.07 -10.59 6.12
C GLU A 9 0.09 -9.22 6.78
N ILE A 10 -0.18 -8.14 6.04
CA ILE A 10 -0.16 -6.78 6.60
C ILE A 10 -1.23 -6.64 7.69
N ALA A 11 -2.44 -7.16 7.45
CA ALA A 11 -3.52 -7.17 8.42
C ALA A 11 -3.14 -7.92 9.70
N GLY A 12 -2.53 -9.10 9.57
CA GLY A 12 -2.06 -9.89 10.72
C GLY A 12 -0.99 -9.18 11.54
N VAL A 13 -0.02 -8.52 10.88
CA VAL A 13 1.05 -7.76 11.58
C VAL A 13 0.51 -6.52 12.28
N LEU A 14 -0.50 -5.86 11.71
CA LEU A 14 -1.06 -4.61 12.25
C LEU A 14 -2.29 -4.84 13.15
N TYR A 15 -2.70 -6.09 13.39
CA TYR A 15 -3.94 -6.45 14.09
C TYR A 15 -5.18 -5.76 13.48
N LEU A 16 -5.20 -5.62 12.16
CA LEU A 16 -6.28 -5.01 11.38
C LEU A 16 -7.03 -6.06 10.57
N THR A 17 -8.16 -5.66 9.98
CA THR A 17 -8.83 -6.50 8.98
C THR A 17 -8.20 -6.29 7.58
N PRO A 18 -8.20 -7.30 6.70
CA PRO A 18 -7.71 -7.15 5.32
C PRO A 18 -8.45 -6.06 4.53
N SER A 19 -9.74 -5.83 4.81
CA SER A 19 -10.54 -4.77 4.20
C SER A 19 -10.08 -3.38 4.64
N THR A 20 -9.74 -3.19 5.92
CA THR A 20 -9.13 -1.95 6.42
C THR A 20 -7.79 -1.67 5.73
N VAL A 21 -6.93 -2.68 5.57
CA VAL A 21 -5.65 -2.53 4.85
C VAL A 21 -5.88 -2.16 3.38
N LYS A 22 -6.87 -2.78 2.73
CA LYS A 22 -7.26 -2.45 1.35
C LYS A 22 -7.74 -1.01 1.22
N TRP A 23 -8.53 -0.53 2.19
CA TRP A 23 -9.00 0.85 2.23
C TRP A 23 -7.84 1.85 2.32
N TYR A 24 -6.92 1.66 3.27
CA TYR A 24 -5.73 2.51 3.40
C TYR A 24 -4.86 2.48 2.14
N SER A 25 -4.67 1.29 1.55
CA SER A 25 -3.91 1.16 0.30
C SER A 25 -4.54 1.97 -0.82
N HIS A 26 -5.87 1.94 -0.95
CA HIS A 26 -6.59 2.73 -1.94
C HIS A 26 -6.44 4.25 -1.70
N GLN A 27 -6.51 4.70 -0.45
CA GLN A 27 -6.28 6.11 -0.10
C GLN A 27 -4.85 6.55 -0.45
N ILE A 28 -3.85 5.71 -0.18
CA ILE A 28 -2.45 5.97 -0.56
C ILE A 28 -2.32 6.05 -2.08
N TYR A 29 -2.94 5.13 -2.81
CA TYR A 29 -2.91 5.14 -4.28
C TYR A 29 -3.54 6.41 -4.84
N GLN A 30 -4.67 6.86 -4.29
CA GLN A 30 -5.28 8.13 -4.70
C GLN A 30 -4.35 9.32 -4.47
N LYS A 31 -3.70 9.39 -3.29
CA LYS A 31 -2.74 10.47 -2.97
C LYS A 31 -1.51 10.46 -3.88
N LEU A 32 -1.06 9.27 -4.28
CA LEU A 32 0.04 9.11 -5.23
C LEU A 32 -0.42 9.19 -6.70
N GLY A 33 -1.72 9.34 -6.96
CA GLY A 33 -2.29 9.28 -8.31
C GLY A 33 -2.06 7.94 -9.03
N ALA A 34 -1.88 6.85 -8.28
CA ALA A 34 -1.65 5.51 -8.81
C ALA A 34 -2.94 4.70 -8.93
N LYS A 35 -3.02 3.79 -9.91
CA LYS A 35 -4.14 2.85 -10.08
C LYS A 35 -3.83 1.46 -9.54
N ARG A 36 -2.54 1.10 -9.45
CA ARG A 36 -2.07 -0.23 -9.04
C ARG A 36 -0.93 -0.14 -8.04
N ARG A 37 -0.74 -1.23 -7.28
CA ARG A 37 0.32 -1.33 -6.26
C ARG A 37 1.71 -1.05 -6.82
N THR A 38 2.06 -1.62 -7.96
CA THR A 38 3.38 -1.45 -8.58
C THR A 38 3.63 0.02 -8.93
N GLU A 39 2.67 0.66 -9.58
CA GLU A 39 2.73 2.09 -9.93
C GLU A 39 2.86 2.97 -8.68
N ALA A 40 2.12 2.64 -7.61
CA ALA A 40 2.22 3.36 -6.35
C ALA A 40 3.62 3.25 -5.74
N VAL A 41 4.26 2.08 -5.83
CA VAL A 41 5.64 1.88 -5.36
C VAL A 41 6.63 2.67 -6.21
N GLU A 42 6.48 2.67 -7.54
CA GLU A 42 7.35 3.45 -8.43
C GLU A 42 7.22 4.95 -8.19
N LYS A 43 6.00 5.47 -8.06
CA LYS A 43 5.75 6.88 -7.74
C LYS A 43 6.27 7.26 -6.36
N ALA A 44 6.07 6.41 -5.36
CA ALA A 44 6.58 6.64 -4.02
C ALA A 44 8.13 6.65 -3.98
N ARG A 45 8.80 5.78 -4.76
CA ARG A 45 10.26 5.81 -4.94
C ARG A 45 10.73 7.10 -5.62
N GLY A 46 10.03 7.54 -6.67
CA GLY A 46 10.32 8.80 -7.35
C GLY A 46 10.18 10.04 -6.45
N LEU A 47 9.36 9.95 -5.39
CA LEU A 47 9.16 10.99 -4.39
C LEU A 47 10.09 10.83 -3.15
N GLY A 48 10.90 9.77 -3.07
CA GLY A 48 11.82 9.52 -1.95
C GLY A 48 11.14 9.16 -0.62
N VAL A 49 9.89 8.68 -0.65
CA VAL A 49 9.11 8.35 0.56
C VAL A 49 9.10 6.85 0.91
N VAL A 50 9.83 6.02 0.15
CA VAL A 50 10.02 4.56 0.37
C VAL A 50 11.26 4.05 -0.34
#